data_AF-A0A4Q2L2T1-F1
#
_entry.id   AF-A0A4Q2L2T1-F1
#
_cell.length_a   1.000
_cell.length_b   1.000
_cell.length_c   1.000
_cell.angle_alpha   90.00
_cell.angle_beta   90.00
_cell.angle_gamma   90.00
#
_symmetry.space_group_name_H-M   'P 1'
#
loop_
_entity.id
_entity.type
_entity.pdbx_description
1 polymer ?
#
loop_
_entity_poly.entity_id
_entity_poly.type
_entity_poly.pdbx_seq_one_letter_code
_entity_poly.pdbx_strand_id
1 'polypeptide(L)' 'MGKKMGRPKLKEEDKAKYEAAAFFSKEDYDLLQEIATQEKTKPGMLVKKVVKEWLETKRKMKKE' A
#
# COMPACT_ATOMS: atom_id res chain seq x y z
N MET A 1 -38.46 6.83 13.20
CA MET A 1 -37.72 5.71 12.61
C MET A 1 -36.32 6.17 12.22
N GLY A 2 -35.31 5.62 12.89
CA GLY A 2 -33.91 5.94 12.61
C GLY A 2 -33.42 5.27 11.33
N LYS A 3 -32.49 5.94 10.67
CA LYS A 3 -31.33 5.35 10.00
C LYS A 3 -30.28 6.46 9.88
N LYS A 4 -29.53 6.69 10.97
CA LYS A 4 -28.20 7.30 10.86
C LYS A 4 -27.47 6.40 9.87
N MET A 5 -27.27 6.87 8.64
CA MET A 5 -26.43 6.18 7.67
C MET A 5 -25.03 6.17 8.27
N GLY A 6 -24.71 5.11 9.00
CA GLY A 6 -23.37 4.88 9.51
C GLY A 6 -22.47 4.92 8.30
N ARG A 7 -21.53 5.88 8.28
CA ARG A 7 -20.39 5.84 7.36
C ARG A 7 -19.91 4.39 7.30
N PRO A 8 -19.74 3.80 6.11
CA PRO A 8 -19.20 2.46 6.03
C PRO A 8 -17.89 2.46 6.83
N LYS A 9 -17.86 1.69 7.92
CA LYS A 9 -16.63 1.36 8.64
C LYS A 9 -15.83 0.50 7.66
N LEU A 10 -15.10 1.16 6.77
CA LEU A 10 -14.05 0.53 5.99
C LEU A 10 -13.17 -0.20 7.00
N LYS A 11 -13.20 -1.53 6.95
CA LYS A 11 -12.26 -2.36 7.70
C LYS A 11 -10.87 -1.85 7.34
N GLU A 12 -9.99 -1.63 8.32
CA GLU A 12 -8.63 -1.13 8.09
C GLU A 12 -7.88 -1.92 6.99
N GLU A 13 -8.21 -3.20 6.84
CA GLU A 13 -7.70 -4.07 5.78
C GLU A 13 -8.09 -3.64 4.35
N ASP A 14 -9.30 -3.12 4.15
CA ASP A 14 -9.74 -2.57 2.86
C ASP A 14 -9.19 -1.16 2.65
N LYS A 15 -9.02 -0.38 3.71
CA LYS A 15 -8.46 0.97 3.64
C LYS A 15 -7.04 0.95 3.05
N ALA A 16 -6.21 0.00 3.45
CA ALA A 16 -4.86 -0.16 2.90
C ALA A 16 -4.84 -0.58 1.42
N LYS A 17 -5.82 -1.40 0.98
CA LYS A 17 -5.97 -1.76 -0.44
C LYS A 17 -6.40 -0.55 -1.27
N TYR A 18 -7.35 0.24 -0.77
CA TYR A 18 -7.86 1.44 -1.45
C TYR A 18 -6.88 2.62 -1.42
N GLU A 19 -6.13 2.82 -0.34
CA GLU A 19 -5.14 3.90 -0.25
C GLU A 19 -3.96 3.65 -1.18
N ALA A 20 -3.46 2.42 -1.33
CA ALA A 20 -2.42 2.13 -2.31
C ALA A 20 -2.91 2.33 -3.75
N ALA A 21 -4.11 1.82 -4.09
CA ALA A 21 -4.70 2.00 -5.41
C ALA A 21 -4.99 3.47 -5.77
N ALA A 22 -5.04 4.38 -4.79
CA ALA A 22 -5.20 5.81 -5.04
C ALA A 22 -3.91 6.51 -5.52
N PHE A 23 -2.74 5.91 -5.30
CA PHE A 23 -1.44 6.49 -5.70
C PHE A 23 -0.85 5.87 -6.96
N PHE A 24 -1.29 4.66 -7.32
CA PHE A 24 -0.79 3.94 -8.49
C PHE A 24 -1.80 4.03 -9.64
N SER A 25 -1.29 4.21 -10.86
CA SER A 25 -2.11 4.00 -12.06
C SER A 25 -2.55 2.53 -12.10
N LYS A 26 -3.61 2.22 -12.85
CA LYS A 26 -4.07 0.83 -13.02
C LYS A 26 -2.95 -0.08 -13.50
N GLU A 27 -2.16 0.39 -14.47
CA GLU A 27 -1.00 -0.34 -15.02
C GLU A 27 0.08 -0.60 -13.96
N ASP A 28 0.44 0.41 -13.17
CA ASP A 28 1.44 0.28 -12.09
C ASP A 28 0.96 -0.67 -10.98
N TYR A 29 -0.32 -0.62 -10.64
CA TYR A 29 -0.91 -1.51 -9.64
C TYR A 29 -0.96 -2.96 -10.12
N ASP A 30 -1.24 -3.19 -11.41
CA ASP A 30 -1.24 -4.52 -12.01
C ASP A 30 0.16 -5.13 -11.96
N LEU A 31 1.17 -4.35 -12.34
CA LEU A 31 2.58 -4.76 -12.22
C LEU A 31 2.98 -5.02 -10.76
N LEU A 32 2.60 -4.15 -9.83
CA LEU A 32 2.83 -4.35 -8.40
C LEU A 32 2.17 -5.64 -7.89
N GLN A 33 0.96 -5.94 -8.36
CA GLN A 33 0.23 -7.16 -8.00
C GLN A 33 0.90 -8.40 -8.58
N GLU A 34 1.39 -8.34 -9.81
CA GLU A 34 2.12 -9.44 -10.44
C GLU A 34 3.40 -9.76 -9.66
N ILE A 35 4.22 -8.75 -9.37
CA ILE A 35 5.47 -8.91 -8.59
C ILE A 35 5.15 -9.45 -7.19
N ALA A 36 4.14 -8.88 -6.52
CA ALA A 36 3.75 -9.35 -5.20
C ALA A 36 3.29 -10.81 -5.21
N THR A 37 2.58 -11.23 -6.27
CA THR A 37 2.15 -12.63 -6.45
C THR A 37 3.36 -13.55 -6.63
N GLN A 38 4.33 -13.16 -7.46
CA GLN A 38 5.57 -13.94 -7.66
C GLN A 38 6.36 -14.08 -6.35
N GLU A 39 6.44 -13.02 -5.54
CA GLU A 39 7.09 -13.02 -4.23
C GLU A 39 6.23 -13.63 -3.11
N LYS A 40 5.04 -14.16 -3.41
CA LYS A 40 4.08 -14.73 -2.44
C LYS A 40 3.78 -13.77 -1.28
N THR A 41 3.63 -12.49 -1.59
CA THR A 41 3.35 -11.43 -0.62
C THR A 41 2.12 -10.60 -1.03
N LYS A 42 1.69 -9.68 -0.17
CA LYS A 42 0.61 -8.72 -0.49
C LYS A 42 1.22 -7.46 -1.11
N PRO A 43 0.59 -6.83 -2.12
CA PRO A 43 1.07 -5.58 -2.73
C PRO A 43 1.44 -4.49 -1.71
N GLY A 44 0.60 -4.27 -0.69
CA GLY A 44 0.88 -3.30 0.36
C GLY A 44 2.09 -3.66 1.25
N MET A 45 2.37 -4.95 1.47
CA MET A 45 3.57 -5.41 2.18
C MET A 45 4.82 -5.18 1.34
N LEU A 46 4.74 -5.44 0.03
CA LEU A 46 5.83 -5.18 -0.91
C LEU A 46 6.18 -3.69 -0.95
N VAL A 47 5.19 -2.81 -1.12
CA VAL A 47 5.40 -1.35 -1.09
C VAL A 47 6.03 -0.93 0.23
N LYS A 48 5.53 -1.42 1.37
CA LYS A 48 6.09 -1.11 2.68
C LYS A 48 7.56 -1.51 2.80
N LYS A 49 7.94 -2.67 2.27
CA LYS A 49 9.34 -3.15 2.28
C LYS A 49 10.23 -2.22 1.45
N VAL A 50 9.85 -1.95 0.21
CA VAL A 50 10.60 -1.08 -0.71
C VAL A 50 10.77 0.34 -0.13
N VAL A 51 9.69 0.93 0.39
CA VAL A 51 9.75 2.26 1.01
C VAL A 51 10.67 2.27 2.22
N LYS A 52 10.64 1.22 3.05
CA LYS A 52 11.52 1.10 4.21
C LYS A 52 13.00 1.06 3.79
N GLU A 53 13.35 0.21 2.82
CA GLU A 53 14.73 0.09 2.31
C GLU A 53 15.23 1.42 1.72
N TRP A 54 14.37 2.13 0.99
CA TRP A 54 14.67 3.45 0.44
C TRP A 54 14.93 4.49 1.54
N LEU A 55 14.08 4.53 2.58
CA LEU A 55 14.26 5.45 3.71
C LEU A 55 15.54 5.16 4.50
N GLU A 56 15.87 3.89 4.71
CA GLU A 56 17.12 3.48 5.37
C GLU A 56 18.35 3.90 4.55
N THR A 57 18.30 3.73 3.23
CA THR A 57 19.35 4.18 2.31
C THR A 57 19.52 5.71 2.36
N LYS A 58 18.42 6.47 2.32
CA LYS A 58 18.44 7.93 2.44
C LYS A 58 19.00 8.42 3.79
N ARG A 59 18.75 7.69 4.87
CA ARG A 59 19.33 8.01 6.19
C ARG A 59 20.85 7.82 6.23
N LYS A 60 21.37 6.81 5.55
CA LYS A 60 22.82 6.57 5.45
C LYS A 60 23.50 7.66 4.61
N MET A 61 22.93 7.99 3.45
CA MET A 61 23.46 9.04 2.56
C MET A 61 23.47 10.46 3.14
N LYS A 62 22.69 10.75 4.19
CA LYS A 62 22.69 12.06 4.87
C LYS A 62 23.69 12.16 6.02
N LYS A 63 24.32 11.05 6.41
CA LYS A 63 25.30 10.99 7.51
C LYS A 63 26.75 10.97 7.01
N GLU A 64 26.96 10.77 5.72
CA GLU A 64 28.23 11.06 5.01
C GLU A 64 28.18 12.49 4.45
#